data_AF-A0A3D9ZUQ2-F1
#
_entry.id   AF-A0A3D9ZUQ2-F1
#
_cell.length_a   1.000
_cell.length_b   1.000
_cell.length_c   1.000
_cell.angle_alpha   90.00
_cell.angle_beta   90.00
_cell.angle_gamma   90.00
#
_symmetry.space_group_name_H-M   'P 1'
#
loop_
_entity.id
_entity.type
_entity.pdbx_description
1 polymer ?
#
loop_
_entity_poly.entity_id
_entity_poly.type
_entity_poly.pdbx_seq_one_letter_code
_entity_poly.pdbx_strand_id
1 'polypeptide(L)' 'MSFQSRTSRADHEITDLTDTRHNMPSIVAIAWPTGRPIHSYTLDEITEGVDLYTRALKARTAETARRGDSDAPKR' A
#
# COMPACT_ATOMS: atom_id res chain seq x y z
N MET A 1 -48.30 7.55 -6.94
CA MET A 1 -47.39 6.73 -6.11
C MET A 1 -46.12 7.54 -5.89
N SER A 2 -45.93 8.12 -4.71
CA SER A 2 -44.77 8.96 -4.37
C SER A 2 -43.70 8.11 -3.71
N PHE A 3 -42.50 8.05 -4.30
CA PHE A 3 -41.34 7.44 -3.66
C PHE A 3 -40.64 8.53 -2.84
N GLN A 4 -40.80 8.48 -1.51
CA GLN A 4 -40.11 9.38 -0.60
C GLN A 4 -38.63 9.03 -0.56
N SER A 5 -37.81 9.99 -0.95
CA SER A 5 -36.36 10.01 -0.75
C SER A 5 -36.03 9.95 0.74
N ARG A 6 -35.25 8.94 1.15
CA ARG A 6 -34.55 8.97 2.44
C ARG A 6 -33.31 8.08 2.41
N THR A 7 -32.32 8.44 1.59
CA THR A 7 -30.95 7.97 1.84
C THR A 7 -30.39 8.81 2.98
N SER A 8 -30.60 8.30 4.19
CA SER A 8 -29.98 8.75 5.43
C SER A 8 -28.46 8.75 5.24
N ARG A 9 -27.88 9.93 4.98
CA ARG A 9 -26.45 10.18 5.07
C ARG A 9 -26.11 10.05 6.54
N ALA A 10 -25.70 8.85 6.95
CA ALA A 10 -25.19 8.62 8.29
C ALA A 10 -23.90 9.43 8.42
N ASP A 11 -24.01 10.54 9.14
CA ASP A 11 -22.89 11.29 9.67
C ASP A 11 -22.07 10.33 10.53
N HIS A 12 -20.96 9.83 9.97
CA HIS A 12 -19.95 9.16 10.77
C HIS A 12 -19.18 10.26 11.50
N GLU A 13 -19.58 10.50 12.75
CA GLU A 13 -18.78 11.17 13.76
C GLU A 13 -17.37 10.58 13.73
N ILE A 14 -16.44 11.34 13.14
CA ILE A 14 -15.01 11.10 13.27
C ILE A 14 -14.74 11.34 14.74
N THR A 15 -14.70 10.25 15.50
CA THR A 15 -14.38 10.26 16.93
C THR A 15 -12.93 10.71 17.03
N ASP A 16 -12.77 12.01 17.24
CA ASP A 16 -11.53 12.68 17.60
C ASP A 16 -11.19 12.26 19.04
N LEU A 17 -10.78 10.99 19.20
CA LEU A 17 -10.18 10.48 20.42
C LEU A 17 -8.67 10.58 20.22
N THR A 18 -8.18 11.80 20.43
CA THR A 18 -6.77 12.09 20.61
C THR A 18 -6.18 11.24 21.73
N ASP A 19 -4.94 10.83 21.49
CA ASP A 19 -3.92 10.56 22.52
C ASP A 19 -3.89 9.15 23.13
N THR A 20 -3.15 8.25 22.46
CA THR A 20 -2.42 7.05 22.99
C THR A 20 -2.06 6.03 21.87
N ARG A 21 -2.50 6.22 20.62
CA ARG A 21 -2.35 5.23 19.51
C ARG A 21 -1.41 5.65 18.37
N HIS A 22 -0.34 6.38 18.66
CA HIS A 22 0.59 6.95 17.66
C HIS A 22 1.40 5.91 16.82
N ASN A 23 1.03 4.63 16.86
CA ASN A 23 1.69 3.55 16.12
C ASN A 23 0.69 2.54 15.52
N MET A 24 -0.58 2.92 15.32
CA MET A 24 -1.50 2.11 14.52
C MET A 24 -1.76 2.82 13.19
N PRO A 25 -1.51 2.17 12.04
CA PRO A 25 -1.73 2.79 10.73
C PRO A 25 -3.22 3.10 10.57
N SER A 26 -3.53 4.39 10.49
CA SER A 26 -4.92 4.88 10.38
C SER A 26 -5.55 4.36 9.10
N ILE A 27 -6.72 3.71 9.21
CA ILE A 27 -7.50 3.27 8.05
C ILE A 27 -8.19 4.50 7.47
N VAL A 28 -7.86 4.85 6.24
CA VAL A 28 -8.41 6.03 5.55
C VAL A 28 -9.52 5.69 4.56
N ALA A 29 -9.56 4.45 4.07
CA ALA A 29 -10.57 4.00 3.12
C ALA A 29 -10.68 2.47 3.09
N ILE A 30 -11.70 1.95 2.39
CA ILE A 30 -11.88 0.53 2.10
C ILE A 30 -11.86 0.33 0.57
N ALA A 31 -11.01 -0.56 0.08
CA ALA A 31 -10.86 -0.85 -1.34
C ALA A 31 -12.04 -1.69 -1.87
N TRP A 32 -12.69 -1.25 -2.95
CA TRP A 32 -13.71 -2.06 -3.65
C TRP A 32 -13.07 -2.85 -4.81
N PRO A 33 -13.54 -4.07 -5.15
CA PRO A 33 -14.55 -4.89 -4.47
C PRO A 33 -14.01 -5.71 -3.28
N THR A 34 -12.69 -5.63 -3.05
CA THR A 34 -12.00 -6.57 -2.15
C THR A 34 -12.31 -6.38 -0.66
N GLY A 35 -12.87 -5.23 -0.26
CA GLY A 35 -13.14 -4.89 1.13
C GLY A 35 -11.89 -4.67 1.98
N ARG A 36 -10.70 -4.61 1.36
CA ARG A 36 -9.44 -4.48 2.10
C ARG A 36 -9.26 -3.07 2.66
N PRO A 37 -8.80 -2.92 3.91
CA PRO A 37 -8.50 -1.61 4.47
C PRO A 37 -7.32 -0.95 3.74
N ILE A 38 -7.46 0.34 3.45
CA ILE A 38 -6.41 1.20 2.92
C ILE A 38 -5.90 2.03 4.10
N HIS A 39 -4.60 1.98 4.32
CA HIS A 39 -3.93 2.73 5.38
C HIS A 39 -3.24 3.97 4.82
N SER A 40 -3.17 5.04 5.61
CA SER A 40 -2.30 6.18 5.31
C SER A 40 -0.84 5.81 5.56
N TYR A 41 0.02 6.10 4.59
CA TYR A 41 1.47 6.00 4.76
C TYR A 41 2.07 7.37 5.01
N THR A 42 3.06 7.42 5.88
CA THR A 42 3.97 8.55 6.06
C THR A 42 4.98 8.61 4.91
N LEU A 43 5.62 9.77 4.73
CA LEU A 43 6.65 9.92 3.70
C LEU A 43 7.83 8.97 3.93
N ASP A 44 8.23 8.77 5.19
CA ASP A 44 9.35 7.90 5.57
C ASP A 44 9.04 6.42 5.27
N GLU A 45 7.81 5.97 5.51
CA GLU A 45 7.40 4.60 5.14
C GLU A 45 7.39 4.40 3.62
N ILE A 46 7.04 5.44 2.86
CA ILE A 46 7.06 5.39 1.39
C ILE A 46 8.51 5.28 0.89
N THR A 47 9.43 6.09 1.42
CA THR A 47 10.84 6.07 1.01
C THR A 47 11.52 4.76 1.38
N GLU A 48 11.29 4.24 2.59
CA GLU A 48 11.78 2.92 3.00
C GLU A 48 11.27 1.80 2.07
N GLY A 49 9.98 1.84 1.71
CA GLY A 49 9.40 0.89 0.77
C GLY A 49 10.05 0.94 -0.63
N VAL A 50 10.36 2.13 -1.13
CA VAL A 50 11.06 2.32 -2.42
C VAL A 50 12.47 1.75 -2.38
N ASP A 51 13.19 1.94 -1.28
CA ASP A 51 14.54 1.41 -1.11
C ASP A 51 14.55 -0.12 -1.09
N LEU A 52 13.59 -0.74 -0.38
CA LEU A 52 13.42 -2.20 -0.36
C LEU A 52 13.12 -2.76 -1.76
N TYR A 53 12.19 -2.15 -2.48
CA TYR A 53 11.88 -2.57 -3.85
C TYR A 53 13.09 -2.45 -4.77
N THR A 54 13.79 -1.32 -4.72
CA THR A 54 14.97 -1.05 -5.54
C THR A 54 16.09 -2.06 -5.25
N ARG A 55 16.31 -2.40 -3.98
CA ARG A 55 17.28 -3.41 -3.57
C ARG A 55 16.90 -4.79 -4.11
N ALA A 56 15.62 -5.18 -4.00
CA ALA A 56 15.13 -6.44 -4.53
C ALA A 56 15.26 -6.51 -6.06
N LEU A 57 14.95 -5.40 -6.76
CA LEU A 57 15.10 -5.30 -8.22
C LEU A 57 16.56 -5.45 -8.64
N LYS A 58 17.48 -4.72 -7.97
CA LYS A 58 18.93 -4.83 -8.22
C LYS A 58 19.44 -6.25 -7.98
N ALA A 59 18.99 -6.92 -6.91
CA ALA A 59 19.37 -8.30 -6.61
C ALA A 59 18.92 -9.26 -7.72
N ARG A 60 17.69 -9.12 -8.23
CA ARG A 60 17.18 -9.91 -9.36
C ARG A 60 17.99 -9.66 -10.62
N THR A 61 18.25 -8.39 -10.97
CA THR A 61 19.03 -8.05 -12.16
C THR A 61 20.44 -8.64 -12.08
N ALA A 62 21.11 -8.54 -10.94
CA ALA A 62 22.43 -9.12 -10.71
C ALA A 62 22.44 -10.66 -10.87
N GLU A 63 21.39 -11.34 -10.41
CA GLU A 63 21.25 -12.79 -10.59
C GLU A 63 21.09 -13.17 -12.07
N THR A 64 20.26 -12.46 -12.83
CA THR A 64 20.14 -12.66 -14.28
C THR A 64 21.45 -12.38 -15.02
N ALA A 65 22.20 -11.34 -14.62
CA ALA A 65 23.49 -11.02 -15.24
C ALA A 65 24.53 -12.13 -15.03
N ARG A 66 24.56 -12.77 -13.85
CA ARG A 66 25.45 -13.90 -13.56
C ARG A 66 25.09 -15.16 -14.36
N ARG A 67 23.80 -15.40 -14.60
CA ARG A 67 23.34 -16.51 -15.44
C ARG A 67 23.65 -16.30 -16.93
N GLY A 68 23.55 -15.07 -17.43
CA GLY A 68 23.86 -14.74 -18.83
C GLY A 68 25.35 -14.86 -19.19
N ASP A 69 26.25 -14.64 -18.22
CA ASP A 69 27.71 -14.81 -18.41
C ASP A 69 28.14 -16.28 -18.42
N SER A 70 27.34 -17.17 -17.81
CA SER A 70 27.62 -18.61 -17.75
C SER A 70 27.19 -19.37 -19.01
N ASP A 71 26.39 -18.76 -19.89
CA ASP A 71 25.85 -19.37 -21.12
C ASP A 71 26.53 -18.85 -22.41
N ALA A 72 27.59 -18.04 -22.28
CA ALA A 72 28.39 -17.62 -23.42
C ALA A 72 29.32 -18.77 -23.86
N PRO A 73 29.17 -19.36 -25.06
CA PRO A 73 30.08 -20.39 -25.54
C PRO A 73 31.45 -19.76 -25.76
N LYS A 74 32.46 -20.28 -25.04
CA LYS A 74 33.87 -19.92 -25.26
C LYS A 74 34.23 -20.29 -26.70
N ARG A 75 34.45 -19.27 -27.54
CA ARG A 75 35.11 -19.40 -28.85
C ARG A 75 36.60 -19.29 -28.70
#